data_AF-A0ABD1GIN9-F1
#
_entry.id   AF-A0ABD1GIN9-F1
#
_cell.length_a   1.000
_cell.length_b   1.000
_cell.length_c   1.000
_cell.angle_alpha   90.00
_cell.angle_beta   90.00
_cell.angle_gamma   90.00
#
_symmetry.space_group_name_H-M   'P 1'
#
loop_
_entity.id
_entity.type
_entity.pdbx_description
1 polymer ?
#
loop_
_entity_poly.entity_id
_entity_poly.type
_entity_poly.pdbx_seq_one_letter_code
_entity_poly.pdbx_strand_id
1 'polypeptide(L)'
;MMQSKLFFPTFPTSHDDQDMIIDGVFFSPSFASAEDSPVVSSDSFFLDTFPDDLFGHDDSLVKISRSDIDNICDWIHSSHCEDGTSLSAAYAADGWSPAPSLESSQNTQILPEVPLNMPMEDTKLDNELRLTHLIKAFGEAMHDGNNVSLAKVIVESINEKSSPQGTFVERVAYNMFKSKDDEYLRQESIKNFATALNVLYQTLISGRFAHNAANAAILESVPVDATLLHIVDFDIGKGIQWPALIEALSRCRKPVRLTAIKHEGEEDEMSSPSCWEFEDTKKWLIDHARHVGLELQIEEQCIQDFKDGMKGRKNGGGRDWLVFNCMAALPHMGRRSGVVEFLKAAEELLGKFDGILTVGDGEAGVKLGNQVSFECYYGKLVEHYEAIFEALECKLPYLGEGRAAVECLFLAPFMCPFAWFDEWKEKARGLEFECGLEGRKASGESVAEARVMVGEGESWYSVRIEGLRENEMVLRWKEIVLVRVSTFCSRIG
;
A
#
# COMPACT_ATOMS: atom_id res chain seq x y z
N MET A 1 -21.60 27.03 -63.56
CA MET A 1 -21.33 25.62 -63.92
C MET A 1 -21.09 24.87 -62.63
N MET A 2 -21.85 23.89 -62.14
CA MET A 2 -23.22 23.40 -62.36
C MET A 2 -23.73 23.12 -60.93
N GLN A 3 -24.85 23.72 -60.53
CA GLN A 3 -25.66 23.29 -59.38
C GLN A 3 -27.11 23.25 -59.87
N SER A 4 -27.78 22.13 -59.66
CA SER A 4 -29.20 21.97 -59.92
C SER A 4 -29.85 21.26 -58.74
N LYS A 5 -30.78 21.99 -58.10
CA LYS A 5 -31.75 21.51 -57.11
C LYS A 5 -32.90 20.73 -57.80
N LEU A 6 -33.68 20.08 -56.93
CA LEU A 6 -35.10 19.65 -57.02
C LEU A 6 -35.32 18.20 -57.46
N PHE A 7 -36.02 17.42 -56.62
CA PHE A 7 -37.45 17.09 -56.79
C PHE A 7 -37.98 16.28 -55.57
N PHE A 8 -39.04 16.76 -54.92
CA PHE A 8 -40.02 15.95 -54.16
C PHE A 8 -41.13 15.49 -55.15
N PRO A 9 -41.94 14.45 -54.87
CA PRO A 9 -43.26 14.74 -54.24
C PRO A 9 -43.91 13.61 -53.38
N THR A 10 -44.66 14.07 -52.36
CA THR A 10 -46.01 13.70 -51.87
C THR A 10 -46.46 12.30 -51.41
N PHE A 11 -47.05 12.33 -50.21
CA PHE A 11 -47.93 11.41 -49.48
C PHE A 11 -49.26 11.03 -50.19
N PRO A 12 -49.98 10.06 -49.59
CA PRO A 12 -51.37 10.33 -49.19
C PRO A 12 -51.67 10.00 -47.71
N THR A 13 -52.63 10.75 -47.18
CA THR A 13 -53.19 10.77 -45.83
C THR A 13 -54.44 9.90 -45.70
N SER A 14 -54.70 9.38 -44.48
CA SER A 14 -56.06 9.23 -43.95
C SER A 14 -56.08 9.18 -42.41
N HIS A 15 -56.74 10.19 -41.85
CA HIS A 15 -57.42 10.36 -40.55
C HIS A 15 -58.08 9.07 -39.98
N ASP A 16 -58.31 8.87 -38.67
CA ASP A 16 -58.85 9.76 -37.62
C ASP A 16 -58.50 9.31 -36.18
N ASP A 17 -58.72 10.26 -35.26
CA ASP A 17 -58.52 10.30 -33.80
C ASP A 17 -59.29 9.26 -32.94
N GLN A 18 -58.76 8.91 -31.76
CA GLN A 18 -59.37 9.26 -30.45
C GLN A 18 -58.59 8.75 -29.22
N ASP A 19 -58.70 9.58 -28.17
CA ASP A 19 -58.53 9.35 -26.73
C ASP A 19 -57.22 9.69 -25.99
N MET A 20 -57.47 10.14 -24.76
CA MET A 20 -56.81 11.17 -23.96
C MET A 20 -56.50 10.59 -22.56
N ILE A 21 -55.72 11.32 -21.74
CA ILE A 21 -55.48 11.17 -20.26
C ILE A 21 -54.18 10.40 -19.93
N ILE A 22 -53.05 11.05 -19.56
CA ILE A 22 -52.60 11.68 -18.28
C ILE A 22 -52.04 10.68 -17.23
N ASP A 23 -50.85 11.05 -16.73
CA ASP A 23 -50.11 10.65 -15.50
C ASP A 23 -49.28 9.34 -15.44
N GLY A 24 -47.95 9.53 -15.33
CA GLY A 24 -47.19 9.18 -14.12
C GLY A 24 -46.62 7.76 -13.93
N VAL A 25 -45.29 7.73 -13.75
CA VAL A 25 -44.52 6.87 -12.82
C VAL A 25 -44.09 5.46 -13.29
N PHE A 26 -42.75 5.31 -13.40
CA PHE A 26 -41.87 4.13 -13.25
C PHE A 26 -42.21 2.80 -13.95
N PHE A 27 -41.24 2.24 -14.69
CA PHE A 27 -40.64 0.92 -14.42
C PHE A 27 -39.44 0.65 -15.36
N SER A 28 -38.39 0.06 -14.80
CA SER A 28 -37.13 -0.38 -15.42
C SER A 28 -37.30 -1.27 -16.66
N PRO A 29 -36.24 -1.45 -17.48
CA PRO A 29 -36.06 -2.69 -18.21
C PRO A 29 -34.79 -3.42 -17.73
N SER A 30 -35.03 -4.52 -17.02
CA SER A 30 -34.17 -5.69 -17.06
C SER A 30 -34.09 -6.18 -18.51
N PHE A 31 -32.89 -6.33 -19.05
CA PHE A 31 -32.65 -7.16 -20.22
C PHE A 31 -31.80 -8.36 -19.80
N ALA A 32 -32.51 -9.44 -19.48
CA ALA A 32 -32.00 -10.79 -19.67
C ALA A 32 -32.67 -11.34 -20.93
N SER A 33 -31.88 -11.52 -21.99
CA SER A 33 -32.15 -12.50 -23.02
C SER A 33 -30.82 -13.15 -23.38
N ALA A 34 -30.74 -14.44 -23.08
CA ALA A 34 -29.64 -15.31 -23.42
C ALA A 34 -29.55 -15.53 -24.94
N GLU A 35 -28.37 -15.99 -25.36
CA GLU A 35 -27.99 -16.43 -26.70
C GLU A 35 -27.46 -15.32 -27.64
N ASP A 36 -26.22 -14.92 -27.40
CA ASP A 36 -25.08 -15.19 -28.29
C ASP A 36 -23.81 -14.61 -27.63
N SER A 37 -23.03 -15.49 -26.99
CA SER A 37 -21.77 -15.14 -26.33
C SER A 37 -20.64 -14.97 -27.36
N PRO A 38 -19.94 -13.82 -27.38
CA PRO A 38 -18.50 -13.85 -27.44
C PRO A 38 -17.98 -14.04 -26.01
N VAL A 39 -17.15 -15.05 -25.82
CA VAL A 39 -16.38 -15.30 -24.60
C VAL A 39 -15.61 -14.02 -24.25
N VAL A 40 -16.08 -13.29 -23.25
CA VAL A 40 -15.27 -12.26 -22.58
C VAL A 40 -14.30 -13.06 -21.73
N SER A 41 -13.07 -13.22 -22.24
CA SER A 41 -11.99 -13.70 -21.40
C SER A 41 -11.78 -12.69 -20.29
N SER A 42 -11.89 -13.14 -19.05
CA SER A 42 -11.51 -12.41 -17.84
C SER A 42 -9.99 -12.45 -17.60
N ASP A 43 -9.21 -12.81 -18.61
CA ASP A 43 -7.76 -12.78 -18.54
C ASP A 43 -7.25 -11.32 -18.55
N SER A 44 -6.53 -10.97 -17.47
CA SER A 44 -5.39 -10.05 -17.46
C SER A 44 -5.61 -8.56 -17.80
N PHE A 45 -6.53 -7.85 -17.14
CA PHE A 45 -6.51 -6.37 -17.18
C PHE A 45 -5.46 -5.71 -16.28
N PHE A 46 -4.85 -6.45 -15.34
CA PHE A 46 -3.89 -5.90 -14.36
C PHE A 46 -2.54 -6.65 -14.26
N LEU A 47 -2.34 -7.67 -15.09
CA LEU A 47 -1.16 -8.55 -15.00
C LEU A 47 0.08 -7.99 -15.71
N ASP A 48 -0.08 -7.13 -16.73
CA ASP A 48 1.03 -6.55 -17.52
C ASP A 48 1.19 -5.03 -17.29
N THR A 49 1.03 -4.56 -16.05
CA THR A 49 0.90 -3.12 -15.75
C THR A 49 2.24 -2.35 -15.74
N PHE A 50 3.37 -2.99 -16.04
CA PHE A 50 4.67 -2.32 -16.09
C PHE A 50 5.22 -2.28 -17.52
N PRO A 51 5.37 -1.09 -18.11
CA PRO A 51 6.22 -0.95 -19.27
C PRO A 51 7.64 -1.38 -18.90
N ASP A 52 8.19 -2.36 -19.61
CA ASP A 52 9.59 -2.80 -19.50
C ASP A 52 10.60 -1.63 -19.55
N ASP A 53 10.20 -0.52 -20.17
CA ASP A 53 11.00 0.69 -20.36
C ASP A 53 11.13 1.58 -19.09
N LEU A 54 10.44 1.27 -17.98
CA LEU A 54 10.49 2.08 -16.75
C LEU A 54 11.84 1.97 -16.01
N PHE A 55 12.62 0.91 -16.26
CA PHE A 55 13.84 0.59 -15.53
C PHE A 55 15.03 0.45 -16.49
N GLY A 56 15.84 1.51 -16.60
CA GLY A 56 17.02 1.52 -17.46
C GLY A 56 18.03 0.42 -17.10
N HIS A 57 18.71 -0.10 -18.12
CA HIS A 57 19.82 -1.03 -17.99
C HIS A 57 21.05 -0.32 -17.41
N ASP A 58 21.38 -0.56 -16.14
CA ASP A 58 22.70 -0.20 -15.59
C ASP A 58 23.50 -1.44 -15.19
N ASP A 59 24.79 -1.41 -15.53
CA ASP A 59 25.63 -2.57 -15.77
C ASP A 59 26.79 -2.62 -14.75
N SER A 60 26.54 -2.99 -13.48
CA SER A 60 27.62 -3.31 -12.51
C SER A 60 27.16 -4.26 -11.38
N LEU A 61 28.11 -4.93 -10.72
CA LEU A 61 28.08 -6.33 -10.23
C LEU A 61 27.19 -6.68 -9.02
N VAL A 62 26.78 -7.95 -9.05
CA VAL A 62 25.63 -8.66 -8.42
C VAL A 62 24.28 -8.00 -8.73
N LYS A 63 24.05 -7.88 -10.03
CA LYS A 63 22.76 -7.56 -10.61
C LYS A 63 21.78 -8.66 -10.21
N ILE A 64 20.70 -8.33 -9.52
CA ILE A 64 19.45 -9.08 -9.72
C ILE A 64 19.19 -8.94 -11.21
N SER A 65 19.55 -9.97 -11.97
CA SER A 65 19.49 -9.91 -13.42
C SER A 65 18.03 -9.83 -13.84
N ARG A 66 17.75 -9.31 -15.03
CA ARG A 66 16.39 -9.33 -15.58
C ARG A 66 15.82 -10.76 -15.56
N SER A 67 16.64 -11.77 -15.84
CA SER A 67 16.26 -13.17 -15.68
C SER A 67 15.95 -13.56 -14.25
N ASP A 68 16.62 -13.02 -13.22
CA ASP A 68 16.26 -13.27 -11.83
C ASP A 68 14.92 -12.61 -11.48
N ILE A 69 14.63 -11.43 -12.03
CA ILE A 69 13.32 -10.76 -11.86
C ILE A 69 12.22 -11.55 -12.59
N ASP A 70 12.44 -11.96 -13.83
CA ASP A 70 11.48 -12.76 -14.60
C ASP A 70 11.24 -14.11 -13.88
N ASN A 71 12.29 -14.74 -13.34
CA ASN A 71 12.18 -15.93 -12.50
C ASN A 71 11.42 -15.66 -11.19
N ILE A 72 11.62 -14.51 -10.53
CA ILE A 72 10.84 -14.10 -9.36
C ILE A 72 9.38 -13.93 -9.76
N CYS A 73 9.07 -13.27 -10.89
CA CYS A 73 7.71 -13.06 -11.36
C CYS A 73 7.05 -14.41 -11.68
N ASP A 74 7.70 -15.25 -12.49
CA ASP A 74 7.23 -16.60 -12.82
C ASP A 74 7.05 -17.45 -11.55
N TRP A 75 7.95 -17.33 -10.57
CA TRP A 75 7.83 -18.00 -9.28
C TRP A 75 6.74 -17.40 -8.40
N ILE A 76 6.53 -16.08 -8.36
CA ILE A 76 5.39 -15.44 -7.67
C ILE A 76 4.08 -15.96 -8.25
N HIS A 77 4.01 -16.14 -9.57
CA HIS A 77 2.85 -16.64 -10.29
C HIS A 77 2.66 -18.17 -10.19
N SER A 78 3.70 -18.94 -9.80
CA SER A 78 3.65 -20.41 -9.65
C SER A 78 3.83 -20.93 -8.22
N SER A 79 4.21 -20.08 -7.27
CA SER A 79 4.49 -20.45 -5.88
C SER A 79 3.21 -20.54 -5.07
N HIS A 80 2.78 -21.78 -4.83
CA HIS A 80 1.98 -22.11 -3.68
C HIS A 80 2.87 -21.99 -2.43
N CYS A 81 2.44 -21.24 -1.42
CA CYS A 81 3.07 -21.34 -0.10
C CYS A 81 2.75 -22.75 0.42
N GLU A 82 3.68 -23.69 0.30
CA GLU A 82 3.51 -25.00 0.93
C GLU A 82 3.34 -24.82 2.44
N ASP A 83 2.38 -25.56 3.00
CA ASP A 83 2.00 -25.57 4.41
C ASP A 83 3.22 -25.88 5.30
N GLY A 84 3.92 -24.83 5.71
CA GLY A 84 4.80 -24.85 6.86
C GLY A 84 3.92 -25.05 8.09
N THR A 85 3.78 -26.30 8.51
CA THR A 85 3.04 -26.75 9.71
C THR A 85 3.20 -25.73 10.85
N SER A 86 2.17 -24.90 11.07
CA SER A 86 2.15 -23.97 12.19
C SER A 86 1.71 -24.73 13.45
N LEU A 87 2.66 -24.93 14.37
CA LEU A 87 2.35 -25.39 15.72
C LEU A 87 1.94 -24.17 16.56
N SER A 88 0.71 -23.70 16.36
CA SER A 88 0.09 -22.64 17.15
C SER A 88 -1.33 -23.03 17.52
N ALA A 89 -1.46 -24.04 18.37
CA ALA A 89 -2.70 -24.36 19.05
C ALA A 89 -2.41 -25.18 20.31
N ALA A 90 -2.12 -24.51 21.44
CA ALA A 90 -2.45 -25.03 22.76
C ALA A 90 -2.04 -24.04 23.86
N TYR A 91 -2.87 -23.03 24.15
CA TYR A 91 -2.97 -22.51 25.52
C TYR A 91 -4.40 -21.99 25.76
N ALA A 92 -5.28 -22.89 26.21
CA ALA A 92 -6.46 -22.52 26.97
C ALA A 92 -6.91 -23.69 27.88
N ALA A 93 -7.04 -23.37 29.17
CA ALA A 93 -7.82 -24.03 30.23
C ALA A 93 -7.24 -25.27 30.97
N ASP A 94 -6.86 -24.97 32.23
CA ASP A 94 -7.27 -25.58 33.51
C ASP A 94 -7.07 -27.08 33.83
N GLY A 95 -6.50 -27.34 35.02
CA GLY A 95 -6.72 -28.59 35.76
C GLY A 95 -5.64 -29.00 36.76
N TRP A 96 -5.85 -28.68 38.03
CA TRP A 96 -5.05 -28.96 39.24
C TRP A 96 -4.72 -30.45 39.54
N SER A 97 -3.59 -30.67 40.23
CA SER A 97 -3.34 -31.61 41.36
C SER A 97 -2.65 -32.99 41.15
N PRO A 98 -1.96 -33.57 42.19
CA PRO A 98 -0.51 -33.88 42.11
C PRO A 98 -0.01 -35.30 42.54
N ALA A 99 1.28 -35.56 42.22
CA ALA A 99 2.29 -36.42 42.91
C ALA A 99 2.24 -37.97 42.73
N PRO A 100 3.30 -38.76 43.12
CA PRO A 100 4.70 -38.45 43.45
C PRO A 100 5.77 -39.34 42.72
N SER A 101 7.02 -38.96 42.99
CA SER A 101 8.34 -39.54 42.68
C SER A 101 8.52 -41.05 42.90
N LEU A 102 9.38 -41.67 42.08
CA LEU A 102 10.21 -42.81 42.48
C LEU A 102 11.60 -42.73 41.82
N GLU A 103 12.62 -42.49 42.64
CA GLU A 103 14.02 -42.74 42.31
C GLU A 103 14.26 -44.25 42.18
N SER A 104 15.08 -44.68 41.20
CA SER A 104 16.11 -45.69 41.47
C SER A 104 17.14 -45.81 40.34
N SER A 105 18.40 -45.66 40.74
CA SER A 105 19.58 -46.48 40.39
C SER A 105 20.20 -46.37 38.99
N GLN A 106 21.32 -45.64 38.99
CA GLN A 106 22.57 -45.90 38.28
C GLN A 106 22.71 -47.30 37.64
N ASN A 107 22.98 -47.33 36.33
CA ASN A 107 23.89 -48.32 35.77
C ASN A 107 24.59 -47.75 34.52
N THR A 108 25.90 -47.57 34.67
CA THR A 108 26.82 -47.08 33.64
C THR A 108 27.11 -48.21 32.67
N GLN A 109 26.68 -48.09 31.41
CA GLN A 109 27.29 -48.81 30.30
C GLN A 109 27.72 -47.82 29.22
N ILE A 110 29.03 -47.76 29.05
CA ILE A 110 29.76 -46.92 28.10
C ILE A 110 29.46 -47.44 26.70
N LEU A 111 28.78 -46.64 25.89
CA LEU A 111 28.70 -46.77 24.44
C LEU A 111 29.43 -45.58 23.80
N PRO A 112 30.09 -45.75 22.64
CA PRO A 112 30.96 -44.72 22.07
C PRO A 112 30.14 -43.48 21.68
N GLU A 113 30.66 -42.31 22.04
CA GLU A 113 30.14 -41.01 21.60
C GLU A 113 30.07 -40.97 20.07
N VAL A 114 28.86 -41.11 19.54
CA VAL A 114 28.50 -40.54 18.25
C VAL A 114 28.42 -39.04 18.51
N PRO A 115 29.12 -38.16 17.76
CA PRO A 115 28.88 -36.74 17.89
C PRO A 115 27.44 -36.49 17.43
N LEU A 116 26.54 -36.25 18.39
CA LEU A 116 25.25 -35.63 18.13
C LEU A 116 25.56 -34.20 17.70
N ASN A 117 25.79 -34.01 16.39
CA ASN A 117 25.72 -32.71 15.75
C ASN A 117 24.25 -32.27 15.76
N MET A 118 23.80 -31.69 16.88
CA MET A 118 22.64 -30.80 16.92
C MET A 118 22.92 -29.73 17.98
N PRO A 119 23.35 -28.53 17.56
CA PRO A 119 22.97 -27.34 18.32
C PRO A 119 22.54 -26.15 17.45
N MET A 120 22.56 -26.25 16.11
CA MET A 120 22.43 -25.04 15.29
C MET A 120 21.01 -24.49 15.21
N GLU A 121 19.99 -25.34 15.34
CA GLU A 121 18.57 -24.95 15.27
C GLU A 121 18.05 -24.48 16.64
N ASP A 122 18.38 -25.21 17.72
CA ASP A 122 18.01 -24.84 19.10
C ASP A 122 18.63 -23.49 19.53
N THR A 123 19.86 -23.20 19.08
CA THR A 123 20.54 -21.93 19.38
C THR A 123 19.95 -20.75 18.60
N LYS A 124 19.44 -20.98 17.38
CA LYS A 124 18.76 -19.94 16.58
C LYS A 124 17.42 -19.57 17.21
N LEU A 125 16.62 -20.56 17.59
CA LEU A 125 15.32 -20.34 18.24
C LEU A 125 15.48 -19.62 19.59
N ASP A 126 16.53 -19.94 20.35
CA ASP A 126 16.88 -19.24 21.58
C ASP A 126 17.30 -17.78 21.34
N ASN A 127 18.00 -17.48 20.23
CA ASN A 127 18.35 -16.09 19.87
C ASN A 127 17.13 -15.26 19.46
N GLU A 128 16.24 -15.82 18.63
CA GLU A 128 15.00 -15.15 18.22
C GLU A 128 14.14 -14.80 19.44
N LEU A 129 13.91 -15.77 20.33
CA LEU A 129 13.12 -15.54 21.54
C LEU A 129 13.74 -14.45 22.43
N ARG A 130 15.07 -14.43 22.55
CA ARG A 130 15.78 -13.38 23.29
C ARG A 130 15.62 -12.02 22.64
N LEU A 131 15.73 -11.93 21.31
CA LEU A 131 15.52 -10.68 20.57
C LEU A 131 14.10 -10.17 20.76
N THR A 132 13.08 -11.02 20.64
CA THR A 132 11.68 -10.64 20.89
C THR A 132 11.50 -10.05 22.30
N HIS A 133 12.08 -10.68 23.33
CA HIS A 133 12.03 -10.15 24.69
C HIS A 133 12.78 -8.83 24.86
N LEU A 134 13.94 -8.66 24.23
CA LEU A 134 14.72 -7.42 24.29
C LEU A 134 13.99 -6.26 23.58
N ILE A 135 13.42 -6.51 22.41
CA ILE A 135 12.60 -5.55 21.66
C ILE A 135 11.42 -5.10 22.52
N LYS A 136 10.69 -6.04 23.13
CA LYS A 136 9.60 -5.71 24.05
C LYS A 136 10.07 -4.87 25.25
N ALA A 137 11.15 -5.30 25.91
CA ALA A 137 11.73 -4.59 27.05
C ALA A 137 12.17 -3.16 26.70
N PHE A 138 12.59 -2.90 25.45
CA PHE A 138 12.88 -1.55 24.98
C PHE A 138 11.62 -0.66 25.01
N GLY A 139 10.49 -1.16 24.51
CA GLY A 139 9.21 -0.45 24.53
C GLY A 139 8.76 -0.10 25.95
N GLU A 140 8.88 -1.04 26.88
CA GLU A 140 8.59 -0.85 28.32
C GLU A 140 9.52 0.22 28.94
N ALA A 141 10.84 0.11 28.71
CA ALA A 141 11.82 1.05 29.26
C ALA A 141 11.64 2.50 28.75
N MET A 142 11.20 2.67 27.50
CA MET A 142 10.89 3.97 26.91
C MET A 142 9.59 4.57 27.45
N HIS A 143 8.58 3.75 27.76
CA HIS A 143 7.32 4.21 28.35
C HIS A 143 7.52 4.85 29.73
N ASP A 144 8.34 4.22 30.58
CA ASP A 144 8.57 4.63 31.96
C ASP A 144 9.33 5.96 32.12
N GLY A 145 9.88 6.53 31.02
CA GLY A 145 10.45 7.88 30.94
C GLY A 145 11.73 8.14 31.75
N ASN A 146 12.04 7.30 32.74
CA ASN A 146 13.17 7.46 33.67
C ASN A 146 14.37 6.54 33.36
N ASN A 147 14.26 5.68 32.36
CA ASN A 147 15.18 4.56 32.15
C ASN A 147 15.96 4.65 30.82
N VAL A 148 16.35 5.87 30.41
CA VAL A 148 17.16 6.08 29.19
C VAL A 148 18.48 5.29 29.21
N SER A 149 19.09 5.12 30.39
CA SER A 149 20.28 4.28 30.55
C SER A 149 20.00 2.80 30.30
N LEU A 150 18.87 2.28 30.77
CA LEU A 150 18.44 0.91 30.51
C LEU A 150 18.12 0.70 29.02
N ALA A 151 17.40 1.64 28.40
CA ALA A 151 17.10 1.58 26.96
C ALA A 151 18.38 1.48 26.11
N LYS A 152 19.44 2.23 26.46
CA LYS A 152 20.74 2.14 25.78
C LYS A 152 21.38 0.76 25.92
N VAL A 153 21.40 0.19 27.13
CA VAL A 153 21.95 -1.17 27.36
C VAL A 153 21.15 -2.24 26.63
N ILE A 154 19.82 -2.07 26.54
CA ILE A 154 18.96 -2.95 25.75
C ILE A 154 19.32 -2.85 24.26
N VAL A 155 19.48 -1.64 23.72
CA VAL A 155 19.89 -1.44 22.31
C VAL A 155 21.26 -2.06 22.03
N GLU A 156 22.24 -1.90 22.92
CA GLU A 156 23.55 -2.57 22.80
C GLU A 156 23.38 -4.09 22.76
N SER A 157 22.55 -4.64 23.65
CA SER A 157 22.26 -6.07 23.72
C SER A 157 21.53 -6.61 22.48
N ILE A 158 20.68 -5.79 21.86
CA ILE A 158 19.99 -6.10 20.59
C ILE A 158 20.99 -6.10 19.44
N ASN A 159 21.85 -5.08 19.34
CA ASN A 159 22.83 -4.94 18.28
C ASN A 159 23.89 -6.04 18.28
N GLU A 160 24.21 -6.63 19.44
CA GLU A 160 25.06 -7.83 19.52
C GLU A 160 24.42 -9.10 18.92
N LYS A 161 23.09 -9.12 18.81
CA LYS A 161 22.30 -10.31 18.45
C LYS A 161 21.57 -10.18 17.13
N SER A 162 21.44 -8.97 16.60
CA SER A 162 20.78 -8.69 15.32
C SER A 162 21.71 -8.97 14.15
N SER A 163 21.14 -9.27 12.99
CA SER A 163 21.90 -9.62 11.78
C SER A 163 21.11 -9.25 10.52
N PRO A 164 21.74 -8.59 9.52
CA PRO A 164 21.08 -8.28 8.24
C PRO A 164 20.86 -9.52 7.36
N GLN A 165 21.54 -10.63 7.66
CA GLN A 165 21.43 -11.89 6.92
C GLN A 165 20.84 -13.01 7.78
N GLY A 166 20.36 -12.68 8.98
CA GLY A 166 19.75 -13.61 9.91
C GLY A 166 18.31 -13.97 9.52
N THR A 167 17.60 -14.51 10.50
CA THR A 167 16.14 -14.71 10.53
C THR A 167 15.40 -13.37 10.36
N PHE A 168 14.11 -13.37 10.01
CA PHE A 168 13.40 -12.10 9.89
C PHE A 168 13.39 -11.30 11.20
N VAL A 169 13.34 -11.95 12.36
CA VAL A 169 13.41 -11.28 13.68
C VAL A 169 14.75 -10.57 13.86
N GLU A 170 15.86 -11.24 13.51
CA GLU A 170 17.20 -10.64 13.52
C GLU A 170 17.32 -9.45 12.55
N ARG A 171 16.68 -9.54 11.37
CA ARG A 171 16.68 -8.47 10.36
C ARG A 171 15.79 -7.30 10.77
N VAL A 172 14.64 -7.54 11.39
CA VAL A 172 13.77 -6.50 11.96
C VAL A 172 14.53 -5.75 13.05
N ALA A 173 15.12 -6.47 14.00
CA ALA A 173 15.95 -5.89 15.05
C ALA A 173 17.11 -5.07 14.49
N TYR A 174 17.77 -5.61 13.46
CA TYR A 174 18.89 -4.94 12.79
C TYR A 174 18.46 -3.63 12.15
N ASN A 175 17.36 -3.61 11.39
CA ASN A 175 16.89 -2.41 10.70
C ASN A 175 16.33 -1.36 11.68
N MET A 176 15.74 -1.77 12.81
CA MET A 176 15.19 -0.85 13.82
C MET A 176 16.25 -0.11 14.65
N PHE A 177 17.34 -0.80 15.00
CA PHE A 177 18.31 -0.34 16.01
C PHE A 177 19.71 -0.07 15.43
N LYS A 178 19.84 -0.15 14.10
CA LYS A 178 21.09 -0.03 13.36
C LYS A 178 21.95 1.16 13.81
N SER A 179 23.24 0.90 14.06
CA SER A 179 24.24 1.95 14.24
C SER A 179 24.62 2.58 12.89
N LYS A 180 25.12 3.81 12.91
CA LYS A 180 25.52 4.62 11.73
C LYS A 180 26.65 4.01 10.87
N ASP A 181 27.15 2.81 11.18
CA ASP A 181 28.38 2.24 10.61
C ASP A 181 28.19 1.51 9.28
N ASP A 182 26.95 1.34 8.80
CA ASP A 182 26.69 0.61 7.55
C ASP A 182 26.00 1.50 6.50
N GLU A 183 26.58 2.69 6.35
CA GLU A 183 26.40 3.59 5.21
C GLU A 183 26.77 2.89 3.89
N TYR A 184 27.67 1.91 3.92
CA TYR A 184 28.08 1.15 2.73
C TYR A 184 26.91 0.38 2.12
N LEU A 185 26.19 -0.45 2.90
CA LEU A 185 25.02 -1.17 2.38
C LEU A 185 24.00 -0.21 1.77
N ARG A 186 23.75 0.92 2.42
CA ARG A 186 22.82 1.94 1.92
C ARG A 186 23.29 2.53 0.59
N GLN A 187 24.56 2.91 0.49
CA GLN A 187 25.14 3.46 -0.73
C GLN A 187 25.11 2.46 -1.90
N GLU A 188 25.44 1.19 -1.65
CA GLU A 188 25.35 0.15 -2.68
C GLU A 188 23.90 -0.15 -3.07
N SER A 189 22.97 -0.11 -2.11
CA SER A 189 21.54 -0.30 -2.38
C SER A 189 20.99 0.83 -3.26
N ILE A 190 21.36 2.09 -3.00
CA ILE A 190 20.91 3.26 -3.80
C ILE A 190 21.28 3.10 -5.28
N LYS A 191 22.45 2.54 -5.60
CA LYS A 191 22.84 2.26 -7.00
C LYS A 191 21.88 1.31 -7.70
N ASN A 192 21.21 0.44 -6.94
CA ASN A 192 20.25 -0.54 -7.40
C ASN A 192 18.79 -0.14 -7.10
N PHE A 193 18.53 1.14 -6.82
CA PHE A 193 17.23 1.62 -6.36
C PHE A 193 16.07 1.21 -7.27
N ALA A 194 16.22 1.37 -8.60
CA ALA A 194 15.19 1.01 -9.57
C ALA A 194 14.82 -0.48 -9.49
N THR A 195 15.83 -1.33 -9.43
CA THR A 195 15.67 -2.78 -9.31
C THR A 195 15.05 -3.16 -7.97
N ALA A 196 15.52 -2.58 -6.87
CA ALA A 196 14.97 -2.82 -5.54
C ALA A 196 13.51 -2.34 -5.44
N LEU A 197 13.17 -1.19 -6.04
CA LEU A 197 11.79 -0.70 -6.13
C LEU A 197 10.90 -1.68 -6.90
N ASN A 198 11.39 -2.20 -8.03
CA ASN A 198 10.64 -3.19 -8.79
C ASN A 198 10.43 -4.48 -7.97
N VAL A 199 11.48 -5.01 -7.35
CA VAL A 199 11.39 -6.19 -6.48
C VAL A 199 10.40 -5.95 -5.34
N LEU A 200 10.49 -4.81 -4.65
CA LEU A 200 9.56 -4.44 -3.59
C LEU A 200 8.11 -4.45 -4.11
N TYR A 201 7.84 -3.71 -5.18
CA TYR A 201 6.49 -3.55 -5.70
C TYR A 201 5.95 -4.85 -6.30
N GLN A 202 6.82 -5.76 -6.76
CA GLN A 202 6.47 -7.08 -7.25
C GLN A 202 6.15 -8.08 -6.13
N THR A 203 6.93 -8.03 -5.04
CA THR A 203 6.87 -9.02 -3.95
C THR A 203 5.93 -8.61 -2.82
N LEU A 204 6.06 -7.36 -2.32
CA LEU A 204 5.18 -6.81 -1.30
C LEU A 204 3.96 -6.15 -1.96
N ILE A 205 2.85 -6.87 -1.93
CA ILE A 205 1.63 -6.48 -2.64
C ILE A 205 0.92 -5.24 -2.05
N SER A 206 1.35 -4.78 -0.87
CA SER A 206 0.86 -3.59 -0.18
C SER A 206 0.69 -2.37 -1.10
N GLY A 207 1.73 -2.06 -1.91
CA GLY A 207 1.70 -0.91 -2.80
C GLY A 207 0.71 -1.08 -3.96
N ARG A 208 0.72 -2.25 -4.61
CA ARG A 208 -0.23 -2.59 -5.70
C ARG A 208 -1.66 -2.57 -5.23
N PHE A 209 -1.93 -3.20 -4.09
CA PHE A 209 -3.24 -3.24 -3.47
C PHE A 209 -3.76 -1.82 -3.22
N ALA A 210 -2.93 -0.96 -2.62
CA ALA A 210 -3.30 0.42 -2.33
C ALA A 210 -3.67 1.21 -3.60
N HIS A 211 -2.79 1.16 -4.60
CA HIS A 211 -2.97 1.85 -5.87
C HIS A 211 -4.20 1.35 -6.63
N ASN A 212 -4.40 0.03 -6.71
CA ASN A 212 -5.53 -0.53 -7.46
C ASN A 212 -6.86 -0.27 -6.76
N ALA A 213 -6.93 -0.39 -5.43
CA ALA A 213 -8.13 -0.03 -4.68
C ALA A 213 -8.49 1.46 -4.84
N ALA A 214 -7.50 2.36 -4.79
CA ALA A 214 -7.71 3.77 -5.03
C ALA A 214 -8.14 4.07 -6.48
N ASN A 215 -7.46 3.47 -7.47
CA ASN A 215 -7.78 3.63 -8.88
C ASN A 215 -9.19 3.13 -9.21
N ALA A 216 -9.60 1.98 -8.67
CA ALA A 216 -10.96 1.47 -8.81
C ALA A 216 -11.99 2.46 -8.24
N ALA A 217 -11.76 2.95 -7.03
CA ALA A 217 -12.64 3.94 -6.40
C ALA A 217 -12.72 5.25 -7.21
N ILE A 218 -11.59 5.71 -7.77
CA ILE A 218 -11.55 6.88 -8.65
C ILE A 218 -12.41 6.63 -9.89
N LEU A 219 -12.17 5.52 -10.61
CA LEU A 219 -12.90 5.18 -11.84
C LEU A 219 -14.41 5.09 -11.62
N GLU A 220 -14.83 4.44 -10.55
CA GLU A 220 -16.23 4.31 -10.16
C GLU A 220 -16.86 5.64 -9.72
N SER A 221 -16.05 6.62 -9.32
CA SER A 221 -16.52 7.91 -8.85
C SER A 221 -16.79 8.91 -9.96
N VAL A 222 -16.14 8.77 -11.12
CA VAL A 222 -16.18 9.79 -12.18
C VAL A 222 -17.58 9.88 -12.80
N PRO A 223 -18.26 11.04 -12.71
CA PRO A 223 -19.56 11.23 -13.35
C PRO A 223 -19.49 11.19 -14.88
N VAL A 224 -20.56 10.71 -15.50
CA VAL A 224 -20.69 10.62 -16.97
C VAL A 224 -20.55 12.00 -17.61
N ASP A 225 -21.11 13.04 -16.99
CA ASP A 225 -21.11 14.41 -17.48
C ASP A 225 -19.87 15.23 -17.09
N ALA A 226 -18.92 14.65 -16.33
CA ALA A 226 -17.68 15.31 -15.99
C ALA A 226 -16.87 15.68 -17.26
N THR A 227 -16.45 16.94 -17.38
CA THR A 227 -15.70 17.47 -18.53
C THR A 227 -14.20 17.34 -18.38
N LEU A 228 -13.70 17.23 -17.16
CA LEU A 228 -12.28 17.13 -16.83
C LEU A 228 -12.15 16.36 -15.52
N LEU A 229 -11.18 15.46 -15.45
CA LEU A 229 -10.73 14.85 -14.21
C LEU A 229 -9.51 15.62 -13.70
N HIS A 230 -9.57 16.18 -12.49
CA HIS A 230 -8.43 16.87 -11.89
C HIS A 230 -7.94 16.09 -10.67
N ILE A 231 -6.86 15.33 -10.87
CA ILE A 231 -6.15 14.56 -9.85
C ILE A 231 -5.16 15.48 -9.13
N VAL A 232 -5.20 15.44 -7.82
CA VAL A 232 -4.31 16.14 -6.89
C VAL A 232 -3.64 15.07 -6.05
N ASP A 233 -2.37 14.84 -6.31
CA ASP A 233 -1.64 13.70 -5.75
C ASP A 233 -0.60 14.16 -4.73
N PHE A 234 -0.66 13.58 -3.53
CA PHE A 234 0.33 13.86 -2.49
C PHE A 234 1.54 12.95 -2.65
N ASP A 235 2.68 13.56 -2.99
CA ASP A 235 3.95 12.88 -3.32
C ASP A 235 3.82 11.85 -4.45
N ILE A 236 3.88 12.33 -5.70
CA ILE A 236 3.72 11.49 -6.89
C ILE A 236 4.78 10.38 -7.04
N GLY A 237 5.91 10.49 -6.34
CA GLY A 237 6.95 9.48 -6.42
C GLY A 237 7.48 9.28 -7.84
N LYS A 238 7.67 8.00 -8.21
CA LYS A 238 7.94 7.56 -9.59
C LYS A 238 6.68 7.57 -10.48
N GLY A 239 5.49 7.86 -9.95
CA GLY A 239 4.24 7.89 -10.70
C GLY A 239 3.62 6.52 -11.00
N ILE A 240 4.09 5.44 -10.35
CA ILE A 240 3.75 4.05 -10.69
C ILE A 240 2.26 3.70 -10.53
N GLN A 241 1.49 4.48 -9.76
CA GLN A 241 0.03 4.30 -9.64
C GLN A 241 -0.71 4.64 -10.93
N TRP A 242 -0.21 5.63 -11.68
CA TRP A 242 -1.00 6.35 -12.68
C TRP A 242 -1.17 5.67 -14.06
N PRO A 243 -0.26 4.82 -14.58
CA PRO A 243 -0.44 4.19 -15.89
C PRO A 243 -1.75 3.42 -16.05
N ALA A 244 -2.05 2.52 -15.10
CA ALA A 244 -3.27 1.72 -15.14
C ALA A 244 -4.53 2.60 -15.18
N LEU A 245 -4.53 3.69 -14.40
CA LEU A 245 -5.64 4.63 -14.39
C LEU A 245 -5.72 5.41 -15.71
N ILE A 246 -4.58 5.86 -16.26
CA ILE A 246 -4.48 6.55 -17.54
C ILE A 246 -5.03 5.68 -18.67
N GLU A 247 -4.66 4.39 -18.72
CA GLU A 247 -5.18 3.42 -19.67
C GLU A 247 -6.70 3.25 -19.55
N ALA A 248 -7.21 3.08 -18.33
CA ALA A 248 -8.64 2.96 -18.09
C ALA A 248 -9.41 4.24 -18.52
N LEU A 249 -8.89 5.43 -18.19
CA LEU A 249 -9.48 6.72 -18.53
C LEU A 249 -9.42 7.05 -20.03
N SER A 250 -8.43 6.51 -20.77
CA SER A 250 -8.33 6.69 -22.23
C SER A 250 -9.59 6.20 -22.94
N ARG A 251 -10.22 5.15 -22.42
CA ARG A 251 -11.49 4.58 -22.93
C ARG A 251 -12.67 5.51 -22.68
N CYS A 252 -12.62 6.29 -21.59
CA CYS A 252 -13.61 7.30 -21.24
C CYS A 252 -13.46 8.60 -22.05
N ARG A 253 -12.32 8.80 -22.73
CA ARG A 253 -11.99 10.01 -23.54
C ARG A 253 -12.17 11.34 -22.80
N LYS A 254 -11.95 11.35 -21.48
CA LYS A 254 -11.99 12.56 -20.66
C LYS A 254 -10.57 13.10 -20.52
N PRO A 255 -10.34 14.42 -20.71
CA PRO A 255 -9.04 15.00 -20.41
C PRO A 255 -8.73 14.85 -18.92
N VAL A 256 -7.45 14.72 -18.60
CA VAL A 256 -6.95 14.57 -17.23
C VAL A 256 -5.93 15.66 -16.94
N ARG A 257 -6.09 16.30 -15.79
CA ARG A 257 -5.06 17.14 -15.18
C ARG A 257 -4.57 16.45 -13.92
N LEU A 258 -3.26 16.33 -13.77
CA LEU A 258 -2.61 15.79 -12.59
C LEU A 258 -1.73 16.89 -11.99
N THR A 259 -2.04 17.27 -10.76
CA THR A 259 -1.24 18.19 -9.96
C THR A 259 -0.53 17.40 -8.88
N ALA A 260 0.79 17.28 -8.98
CA ALA A 260 1.62 16.72 -7.92
C ALA A 260 1.86 17.77 -6.85
N ILE A 261 1.55 17.44 -5.59
CA ILE A 261 1.81 18.31 -4.45
C ILE A 261 3.25 18.13 -4.00
N LYS A 262 4.01 19.24 -3.99
CA LYS A 262 5.38 19.29 -3.50
C LYS A 262 5.46 18.89 -2.04
N HIS A 263 6.47 18.11 -1.72
CA HIS A 263 6.92 17.97 -0.35
C HIS A 263 7.67 19.24 0.06
N GLU A 264 7.09 20.02 0.97
CA GLU A 264 7.74 21.17 1.62
C GLU A 264 8.34 20.70 2.96
N GLY A 265 9.45 19.97 2.90
CA GLY A 265 10.23 19.58 4.07
C GLY A 265 11.70 19.87 3.85
N GLU A 266 12.43 20.28 4.90
CA GLU A 266 13.89 20.16 4.90
C GLU A 266 14.19 18.69 4.65
N GLU A 267 15.00 18.38 3.62
CA GLU A 267 15.55 17.04 3.42
C GLU A 267 16.28 16.68 4.73
N ASP A 268 15.64 15.90 5.58
CA ASP A 268 16.28 15.36 6.78
C ASP A 268 17.55 14.64 6.30
N GLU A 269 18.70 14.84 6.97
CA GLU A 269 19.95 14.15 6.61
C GLU A 269 19.77 12.62 6.63
N MET A 270 18.74 12.13 7.34
CA MET A 270 18.31 10.73 7.40
C MET A 270 17.34 10.33 6.27
N SER A 271 16.64 11.29 5.65
CA SER A 271 15.78 11.05 4.51
C SER A 271 16.62 10.79 3.26
N SER A 272 16.32 9.71 2.56
CA SER A 272 17.00 9.43 1.29
C SER A 272 16.75 10.59 0.32
N PRO A 273 17.79 11.14 -0.33
CA PRO A 273 17.58 12.09 -1.42
C PRO A 273 16.58 11.46 -2.38
N SER A 274 15.64 12.25 -2.90
CA SER A 274 14.61 11.71 -3.80
C SER A 274 15.32 10.92 -4.90
N CYS A 275 15.18 9.59 -4.91
CA CYS A 275 15.77 8.71 -5.91
C CYS A 275 15.02 8.83 -7.26
N TRP A 276 14.29 9.92 -7.42
CA TRP A 276 13.50 10.32 -8.56
C TRP A 276 13.40 11.83 -8.64
N GLU A 277 13.34 12.30 -9.88
CA GLU A 277 13.11 13.70 -10.21
C GLU A 277 11.68 13.84 -10.73
N PHE A 278 10.97 14.89 -10.31
CA PHE A 278 9.60 15.14 -10.76
C PHE A 278 9.51 15.24 -12.30
N GLU A 279 10.49 15.90 -12.95
CA GLU A 279 10.47 16.06 -14.41
C GLU A 279 10.63 14.72 -15.16
N ASP A 280 11.37 13.77 -14.60
CA ASP A 280 11.45 12.42 -15.16
C ASP A 280 10.11 11.70 -15.03
N THR A 281 9.50 11.75 -13.83
CA THR A 281 8.16 11.21 -13.56
C THR A 281 7.12 11.79 -14.52
N LYS A 282 7.11 13.11 -14.67
CA LYS A 282 6.21 13.83 -15.57
C LYS A 282 6.41 13.42 -17.02
N LYS A 283 7.66 13.35 -17.49
CA LYS A 283 7.97 13.02 -18.88
C LYS A 283 7.43 11.65 -19.26
N TRP A 284 7.74 10.62 -18.47
CA TRP A 284 7.32 9.26 -18.83
C TRP A 284 5.80 9.07 -18.75
N LEU A 285 5.12 9.69 -17.77
CA LEU A 285 3.65 9.65 -17.68
C LEU A 285 2.99 10.34 -18.88
N ILE A 286 3.53 11.47 -19.31
CA ILE A 286 3.06 12.15 -20.53
C ILE A 286 3.29 11.29 -21.77
N ASP A 287 4.45 10.64 -21.88
CA ASP A 287 4.76 9.76 -23.01
C ASP A 287 3.85 8.53 -23.04
N HIS A 288 3.56 7.94 -21.88
CA HIS A 288 2.58 6.86 -21.74
C HIS A 288 1.15 7.32 -22.10
N ALA A 289 0.71 8.49 -21.61
CA ALA A 289 -0.60 9.06 -21.96
C ALA A 289 -0.76 9.32 -23.47
N ARG A 290 0.30 9.83 -24.12
CA ARG A 290 0.35 10.00 -25.58
C ARG A 290 0.20 8.67 -26.32
N HIS A 291 0.87 7.62 -25.83
CA HIS A 291 0.80 6.29 -26.41
C HIS A 291 -0.63 5.73 -26.41
N VAL A 292 -1.37 5.94 -25.32
CA VAL A 292 -2.76 5.45 -25.16
C VAL A 292 -3.82 6.45 -25.67
N GLY A 293 -3.40 7.62 -26.18
CA GLY A 293 -4.28 8.64 -26.74
C GLY A 293 -5.08 9.45 -25.71
N LEU A 294 -4.60 9.57 -24.47
CA LEU A 294 -5.21 10.39 -23.42
C LEU A 294 -4.62 11.81 -23.43
N GLU A 295 -5.46 12.83 -23.33
CA GLU A 295 -5.01 14.21 -23.08
C GLU A 295 -4.66 14.38 -21.59
N LEU A 296 -3.37 14.31 -21.27
CA LEU A 296 -2.84 14.46 -19.92
C LEU A 296 -2.02 15.76 -19.77
N GLN A 297 -2.35 16.55 -18.76
CA GLN A 297 -1.56 17.70 -18.32
C GLN A 297 -1.02 17.43 -16.92
N ILE A 298 0.27 17.65 -16.70
CA ILE A 298 0.92 17.43 -15.40
C ILE A 298 1.63 18.70 -14.94
N GLU A 299 1.37 19.12 -13.71
CA GLU A 299 2.00 20.25 -13.05
C GLU A 299 2.40 19.91 -11.61
N GLU A 300 3.30 20.71 -11.05
CA GLU A 300 3.78 20.56 -9.68
C GLU A 300 3.66 21.89 -8.93
N GLN A 301 3.09 21.85 -7.73
CA GLN A 301 2.88 23.04 -6.91
C GLN A 301 2.73 22.66 -5.44
N CYS A 302 2.85 23.63 -4.53
CA CYS A 302 2.53 23.37 -3.14
C CYS A 302 1.02 23.34 -2.90
N ILE A 303 0.62 22.76 -1.78
CA ILE A 303 -0.81 22.66 -1.42
C ILE A 303 -1.44 24.05 -1.23
N GLN A 304 -0.68 25.04 -0.77
CA GLN A 304 -1.19 26.39 -0.55
C GLN A 304 -1.49 27.10 -1.88
N ASP A 305 -0.57 27.03 -2.84
CA ASP A 305 -0.77 27.57 -4.19
C ASP A 305 -1.96 26.90 -4.89
N PHE A 306 -2.15 25.58 -4.68
CA PHE A 306 -3.32 24.87 -5.17
C PHE A 306 -4.62 25.40 -4.59
N LYS A 307 -4.69 25.54 -3.27
CA LYS A 307 -5.86 26.12 -2.60
C LYS A 307 -6.14 27.52 -3.11
N ASP A 308 -5.11 28.34 -3.30
CA ASP A 308 -5.24 29.72 -3.75
C ASP A 308 -5.71 29.80 -5.21
N GLY A 309 -5.23 28.91 -6.09
CA GLY A 309 -5.73 28.78 -7.47
C GLY A 309 -7.20 28.35 -7.55
N MET A 310 -7.70 27.64 -6.54
CA MET A 310 -9.12 27.27 -6.43
C MET A 310 -10.00 28.41 -5.88
N LYS A 311 -9.42 29.41 -5.20
CA LYS A 311 -10.15 30.58 -4.68
C LYS A 311 -10.60 31.48 -5.85
N GLY A 312 -11.87 31.37 -6.23
CA GLY A 312 -12.47 32.18 -7.29
C GLY A 312 -13.19 31.37 -8.36
N ARG A 313 -13.01 30.05 -8.39
CA ARG A 313 -13.88 29.16 -9.17
C ARG A 313 -15.26 29.13 -8.50
N LYS A 314 -16.33 29.22 -9.31
CA LYS A 314 -17.71 29.13 -8.79
C LYS A 314 -17.95 27.73 -8.20
N ASN A 315 -18.50 27.64 -6.99
CA ASN A 315 -18.95 26.37 -6.39
C ASN A 315 -19.88 25.64 -7.38
N GLY A 316 -19.57 24.37 -7.70
CA GLY A 316 -20.35 23.54 -8.62
C GLY A 316 -20.52 24.11 -10.04
N GLY A 317 -19.75 25.14 -10.42
CA GLY A 317 -19.91 25.84 -11.70
C GLY A 317 -19.14 25.23 -12.85
N GLY A 318 -18.19 24.33 -12.56
CA GLY A 318 -17.48 23.53 -13.55
C GLY A 318 -17.93 22.07 -13.44
N ARG A 319 -18.02 21.37 -14.57
CA ARG A 319 -18.22 19.91 -14.60
C ARG A 319 -16.90 19.17 -14.35
N ASP A 320 -16.01 19.75 -13.56
CA ASP A 320 -14.69 19.18 -13.29
C ASP A 320 -14.80 18.32 -12.04
N TRP A 321 -14.33 17.08 -12.10
CA TRP A 321 -14.34 16.15 -10.97
C TRP A 321 -12.99 16.20 -10.26
N LEU A 322 -12.97 16.56 -8.97
CA LEU A 322 -11.74 16.59 -8.18
C LEU A 322 -11.43 15.21 -7.61
N VAL A 323 -10.17 14.81 -7.69
CA VAL A 323 -9.66 13.60 -7.07
C VAL A 323 -8.49 13.99 -6.19
N PHE A 324 -8.60 13.78 -4.88
CA PHE A 324 -7.46 13.83 -3.97
C PHE A 324 -6.97 12.41 -3.71
N ASN A 325 -5.69 12.16 -3.96
CA ASN A 325 -5.03 10.88 -3.72
C ASN A 325 -3.89 11.08 -2.72
N CYS A 326 -3.87 10.27 -1.67
CA CYS A 326 -2.83 10.29 -0.65
C CYS A 326 -2.42 8.86 -0.32
N MET A 327 -1.20 8.48 -0.71
CA MET A 327 -0.63 7.17 -0.40
C MET A 327 0.47 7.34 0.64
N ALA A 328 0.07 7.38 1.90
CA ALA A 328 0.95 7.63 3.03
C ALA A 328 1.51 6.34 3.62
N ALA A 329 2.74 6.41 4.13
CA ALA A 329 3.43 5.31 4.82
C ALA A 329 3.54 4.00 4.02
N LEU A 330 3.39 4.04 2.70
CA LEU A 330 3.70 2.90 1.85
C LEU A 330 5.22 2.84 1.64
N PRO A 331 5.87 1.67 1.80
CA PRO A 331 7.33 1.54 1.71
C PRO A 331 7.95 2.18 0.47
N HIS A 332 7.31 2.05 -0.70
CA HIS A 332 7.82 2.56 -1.97
C HIS A 332 7.64 4.08 -2.16
N MET A 333 6.81 4.74 -1.35
CA MET A 333 6.55 6.19 -1.44
C MET A 333 7.51 7.01 -0.58
N GLY A 334 8.17 6.37 0.40
CA GLY A 334 9.01 7.05 1.37
C GLY A 334 8.20 7.80 2.44
N ARG A 335 8.90 8.26 3.47
CA ARG A 335 8.29 8.96 4.61
C ARG A 335 8.26 10.46 4.35
N ARG A 336 7.07 11.06 4.40
CA ARG A 336 6.86 12.49 4.12
C ARG A 336 6.06 13.17 5.22
N SER A 337 6.46 14.39 5.58
CA SER A 337 5.61 15.29 6.38
C SER A 337 4.61 16.02 5.46
N GLY A 338 3.55 16.61 6.03
CA GLY A 338 2.55 17.34 5.25
C GLY A 338 1.27 16.57 4.93
N VAL A 339 1.18 15.29 5.30
CA VAL A 339 -0.01 14.44 5.04
C VAL A 339 -1.25 15.05 5.68
N VAL A 340 -1.18 15.49 6.93
CA VAL A 340 -2.33 16.05 7.66
C VAL A 340 -2.79 17.37 7.04
N GLU A 341 -1.85 18.22 6.62
CA GLU A 341 -2.11 19.48 5.93
C GLU A 341 -2.79 19.25 4.58
N PHE A 342 -2.32 18.26 3.82
CA PHE A 342 -2.93 17.85 2.56
C PHE A 342 -4.36 17.33 2.76
N LEU A 343 -4.57 16.43 3.72
CA LEU A 343 -5.90 15.86 4.00
C LEU A 343 -6.90 16.93 4.47
N LYS A 344 -6.47 17.87 5.32
CA LYS A 344 -7.29 19.04 5.71
C LYS A 344 -7.64 19.92 4.51
N ALA A 345 -6.70 20.12 3.58
CA ALA A 345 -6.94 20.88 2.36
C ALA A 345 -7.94 20.15 1.43
N ALA A 346 -7.80 18.84 1.29
CA ALA A 346 -8.72 18.00 0.53
C ALA A 346 -10.15 18.07 1.10
N GLU A 347 -10.30 17.93 2.42
CA GLU A 347 -11.59 18.07 3.11
C GLU A 347 -12.21 19.45 2.89
N GLU A 348 -11.43 20.53 3.03
CA GLU A 348 -11.93 21.90 2.81
C GLU A 348 -12.43 22.10 1.38
N LEU A 349 -11.73 21.55 0.39
CA LEU A 349 -12.07 21.71 -1.03
C LEU A 349 -13.21 20.80 -1.46
N LEU A 350 -13.27 19.56 -0.99
CA LEU A 350 -14.38 18.63 -1.21
C LEU A 350 -15.66 19.03 -0.46
N GLY A 351 -15.57 19.95 0.50
CA GLY A 351 -16.74 20.64 1.05
C GLY A 351 -17.35 21.70 0.11
N LYS A 352 -16.66 22.08 -0.97
CA LYS A 352 -17.06 23.14 -1.91
C LYS A 352 -17.24 22.66 -3.35
N PHE A 353 -16.53 21.60 -3.73
CA PHE A 353 -16.48 21.04 -5.07
C PHE A 353 -16.78 19.55 -5.04
N ASP A 354 -17.31 19.03 -6.14
CA ASP A 354 -17.61 17.62 -6.28
C ASP A 354 -16.34 16.81 -6.54
N GLY A 355 -16.21 15.68 -5.85
CA GLY A 355 -15.03 14.87 -5.96
C GLY A 355 -14.93 13.72 -4.98
N ILE A 356 -13.77 13.07 -5.02
CA ILE A 356 -13.40 11.93 -4.17
C ILE A 356 -12.06 12.20 -3.50
N LEU A 357 -11.91 11.71 -2.27
CA LEU A 357 -10.65 11.56 -1.56
C LEU A 357 -10.36 10.07 -1.37
N THR A 358 -9.16 9.65 -1.75
CA THR A 358 -8.63 8.31 -1.52
C THR A 358 -7.39 8.41 -0.64
N VAL A 359 -7.33 7.58 0.41
CA VAL A 359 -6.25 7.58 1.39
C VAL A 359 -5.76 6.14 1.57
N GLY A 360 -4.56 5.84 1.11
CA GLY A 360 -3.82 4.64 1.47
C GLY A 360 -2.94 4.93 2.67
N ASP A 361 -3.08 4.13 3.73
CA ASP A 361 -2.27 4.21 4.94
C ASP A 361 -1.57 2.86 5.15
N GLY A 362 -0.25 2.88 4.98
CA GLY A 362 0.63 1.72 5.14
C GLY A 362 0.95 1.36 6.58
N GLU A 363 0.64 2.19 7.58
CA GLU A 363 0.82 1.88 9.01
C GLU A 363 -0.53 1.82 9.76
N ALA A 364 -1.64 1.67 9.03
CA ALA A 364 -3.01 1.75 9.53
C ALA A 364 -3.41 0.69 10.56
N GLY A 365 -2.59 -0.35 10.78
CA GLY A 365 -2.76 -1.31 11.88
C GLY A 365 -2.58 -0.68 13.27
N VAL A 366 -1.99 0.51 13.32
CA VAL A 366 -1.55 1.19 14.54
C VAL A 366 -2.45 2.40 14.87
N LYS A 367 -3.77 2.28 14.63
CA LYS A 367 -4.74 3.29 15.09
C LYS A 367 -4.66 3.44 16.61
N LEU A 368 -4.42 4.68 17.07
CA LEU A 368 -4.32 4.98 18.49
C LEU A 368 -5.75 5.14 19.03
N GLY A 369 -6.22 4.15 19.79
CA GLY A 369 -7.39 4.40 20.64
C GLY A 369 -7.06 5.48 21.68
N ASN A 370 -8.08 6.17 22.21
CA ASN A 370 -7.87 7.05 23.35
C ASN A 370 -7.20 6.24 24.49
N GLN A 371 -5.99 6.66 24.89
CA GLN A 371 -5.20 6.10 26.02
C GLN A 371 -4.36 4.83 25.76
N VAL A 372 -3.75 4.65 24.58
CA VAL A 372 -2.78 3.56 24.37
C VAL A 372 -1.39 3.96 24.91
N SER A 373 -0.80 3.12 25.78
CA SER A 373 0.59 3.29 26.25
C SER A 373 1.58 3.22 25.09
N PHE A 374 2.77 3.83 25.25
CA PHE A 374 3.81 3.72 24.23
C PHE A 374 4.18 2.26 23.96
N GLU A 375 4.29 1.43 25.01
CA GLU A 375 4.57 0.00 24.88
C GLU A 375 3.61 -0.70 23.91
N CYS A 376 2.31 -0.44 24.02
CA CYS A 376 1.30 -1.05 23.16
C CYS A 376 1.34 -0.48 21.72
N TYR A 377 1.56 0.83 21.58
CA TYR A 377 1.76 1.46 20.26
C TYR A 377 2.99 0.88 19.54
N TYR A 378 4.11 0.79 20.27
CA TYR A 378 5.36 0.23 19.81
C TYR A 378 5.22 -1.25 19.43
N GLY A 379 4.57 -2.06 20.28
CA GLY A 379 4.33 -3.48 20.01
C GLY A 379 3.57 -3.71 18.70
N LYS A 380 2.52 -2.92 18.43
CA LYS A 380 1.78 -2.99 17.17
C LYS A 380 2.61 -2.63 15.93
N LEU A 381 3.52 -1.66 16.06
CA LEU A 381 4.46 -1.32 14.97
C LEU A 381 5.44 -2.47 14.74
N VAL A 382 5.97 -3.07 15.80
CA VAL A 382 6.83 -4.25 15.69
C VAL A 382 6.10 -5.39 14.98
N GLU A 383 4.89 -5.75 15.43
CA GLU A 383 4.07 -6.79 14.78
C GLU A 383 3.81 -6.49 13.30
N HIS A 384 3.53 -5.23 12.97
CA HIS A 384 3.32 -4.78 11.60
C HIS A 384 4.57 -4.99 10.73
N TYR A 385 5.75 -4.55 11.18
CA TYR A 385 6.99 -4.72 10.42
C TYR A 385 7.47 -6.18 10.40
N GLU A 386 7.28 -6.95 11.46
CA GLU A 386 7.53 -8.40 11.45
C GLU A 386 6.67 -9.09 10.37
N ALA A 387 5.38 -8.74 10.25
CA ALA A 387 4.51 -9.26 9.20
C ALA A 387 4.99 -8.87 7.79
N ILE A 388 5.48 -7.65 7.59
CA ILE A 388 6.07 -7.23 6.29
C ILE A 388 7.33 -8.02 5.98
N PHE A 389 8.24 -8.18 6.94
CA PHE A 389 9.49 -8.92 6.74
C PHE A 389 9.24 -10.41 6.51
N GLU A 390 8.29 -11.00 7.22
CA GLU A 390 7.87 -12.39 7.00
C GLU A 390 7.27 -12.55 5.60
N ALA A 391 6.36 -11.66 5.19
CA ALA A 391 5.77 -11.69 3.86
C ALA A 391 6.82 -11.55 2.75
N LEU A 392 7.80 -10.67 2.94
CA LEU A 392 8.92 -10.49 2.03
C LEU A 392 9.80 -11.75 1.97
N GLU A 393 10.08 -12.40 3.11
CA GLU A 393 10.88 -13.62 3.18
C GLU A 393 10.21 -14.80 2.47
N CYS A 394 8.90 -14.96 2.62
CA CYS A 394 8.13 -15.96 1.88
C CYS A 394 8.24 -15.80 0.36
N LYS A 395 8.51 -14.58 -0.13
CA LYS A 395 8.57 -14.25 -1.57
C LYS A 395 9.99 -14.02 -2.10
N LEU A 396 11.00 -13.98 -1.24
CA LEU A 396 12.41 -13.81 -1.62
C LEU A 396 13.35 -14.73 -0.84
N PRO A 397 13.13 -16.06 -0.79
CA PRO A 397 13.97 -16.95 0.02
C PRO A 397 15.43 -17.03 -0.47
N TYR A 398 15.70 -16.75 -1.75
CA TYR A 398 17.01 -16.95 -2.39
C TYR A 398 17.74 -15.67 -2.80
N LEU A 399 17.17 -14.49 -2.56
CA LEU A 399 17.72 -13.20 -3.00
C LEU A 399 18.16 -12.36 -1.81
N GLY A 400 19.16 -12.85 -1.06
CA GLY A 400 19.65 -12.19 0.15
C GLY A 400 20.06 -10.73 -0.07
N GLU A 401 20.75 -10.42 -1.17
CA GLU A 401 21.19 -9.05 -1.48
C GLU A 401 20.05 -8.15 -1.95
N GLY A 402 19.16 -8.65 -2.81
CA GLY A 402 17.99 -7.89 -3.26
C GLY A 402 17.00 -7.60 -2.14
N ARG A 403 16.77 -8.59 -1.27
CA ARG A 403 15.98 -8.43 -0.05
C ARG A 403 16.62 -7.41 0.88
N ALA A 404 17.93 -7.50 1.14
CA ALA A 404 18.63 -6.53 1.99
C ALA A 404 18.54 -5.10 1.44
N ALA A 405 18.63 -4.92 0.12
CA ALA A 405 18.42 -3.62 -0.51
C ALA A 405 16.98 -3.10 -0.32
N VAL A 406 15.98 -3.98 -0.45
CA VAL A 406 14.57 -3.62 -0.21
C VAL A 406 14.34 -3.21 1.25
N GLU A 407 14.79 -4.04 2.20
CA GLU A 407 14.69 -3.78 3.63
C GLU A 407 15.38 -2.46 3.99
N CYS A 408 16.61 -2.24 3.49
CA CYS A 408 17.40 -1.04 3.78
C CYS A 408 16.82 0.24 3.18
N LEU A 409 16.31 0.20 1.94
CA LEU A 409 15.88 1.41 1.23
C LEU A 409 14.43 1.81 1.53
N PHE A 410 13.56 0.84 1.80
CA PHE A 410 12.12 1.09 1.83
C PHE A 410 11.45 0.74 3.15
N LEU A 411 12.01 -0.16 3.96
CA LEU A 411 11.43 -0.52 5.26
C LEU A 411 12.13 0.19 6.41
N ALA A 412 13.46 0.11 6.47
CA ALA A 412 14.28 0.72 7.51
C ALA A 412 14.00 2.23 7.74
N PRO A 413 13.75 3.06 6.71
CA PRO A 413 13.46 4.48 6.93
C PRO A 413 12.20 4.76 7.76
N PHE A 414 11.29 3.79 7.85
CA PHE A 414 10.10 3.89 8.69
C PHE A 414 10.30 3.27 10.07
N MET A 415 11.38 2.53 10.29
CA MET A 415 11.63 1.71 11.48
C MET A 415 12.56 2.41 12.45
N CYS A 416 12.13 3.53 13.04
CA CYS A 416 12.91 4.23 14.06
C CYS A 416 12.14 4.29 15.39
N PRO A 417 12.46 3.43 16.37
CA PRO A 417 11.76 3.39 17.66
C PRO A 417 11.72 4.73 18.41
N PHE A 418 12.76 5.55 18.24
CA PHE A 418 12.81 6.89 18.84
C PHE A 418 11.86 7.87 18.12
N ALA A 419 11.80 7.84 16.79
CA ALA A 419 10.84 8.64 16.02
C ALA A 419 9.40 8.22 16.31
N TRP A 420 9.16 6.90 16.43
CA TRP A 420 7.87 6.36 16.86
C TRP A 420 7.43 6.86 18.24
N PHE A 421 8.38 7.05 19.16
CA PHE A 421 8.09 7.62 20.48
C PHE A 421 7.66 9.09 20.38
N ASP A 422 8.31 9.88 19.52
CA ASP A 422 7.93 11.27 19.26
C ASP A 422 6.55 11.35 18.59
N GLU A 423 6.29 10.53 17.59
CA GLU A 423 4.98 10.42 16.93
C GLU A 423 3.88 10.01 17.90
N TRP A 424 4.13 9.02 18.75
CA TRP A 424 3.18 8.61 19.77
C TRP A 424 2.84 9.76 20.71
N LYS A 425 3.83 10.56 21.14
CA LYS A 425 3.57 11.74 21.99
C LYS A 425 2.69 12.78 21.28
N GLU A 426 2.90 13.01 19.98
CA GLU A 426 2.08 13.93 19.21
C GLU A 426 0.66 13.39 18.98
N LYS A 427 0.51 12.11 18.62
CA LYS A 427 -0.79 11.44 18.48
C LYS A 427 -1.56 11.42 19.81
N ALA A 428 -0.89 11.15 20.92
CA ALA A 428 -1.49 11.16 22.27
C ALA A 428 -2.02 12.55 22.70
N ARG A 429 -1.59 13.63 22.03
CA ARG A 429 -2.13 14.98 22.24
C ARG A 429 -3.38 15.27 21.40
N GLY A 430 -3.90 14.29 20.66
CA GLY A 430 -5.12 14.42 19.85
C GLY A 430 -4.90 15.12 18.51
N LEU A 431 -3.70 15.01 17.93
CA LEU A 431 -3.36 15.59 16.63
C LEU A 431 -3.69 14.66 15.44
N GLU A 432 -4.43 13.57 15.66
CA GLU A 432 -4.84 12.65 14.61
C GLU A 432 -5.92 13.28 13.70
N PHE A 433 -5.80 13.04 12.39
CA PHE A 433 -6.76 13.56 11.42
C PHE A 433 -7.99 12.64 11.36
N GLU A 434 -9.15 13.18 11.73
CA GLU A 434 -10.44 12.55 11.48
C GLU A 434 -11.11 13.22 10.28
N CYS A 435 -11.38 12.44 9.23
CA CYS A 435 -12.02 12.97 8.03
C CYS A 435 -13.52 13.22 8.27
N GLY A 436 -13.98 14.46 8.11
CA GLY A 436 -15.40 14.84 8.22
C GLY A 436 -16.22 14.68 6.93
N LEU A 437 -15.61 14.12 5.87
CA LEU A 437 -16.27 13.75 4.62
C LEU A 437 -17.08 12.45 4.76
N GLU A 438 -17.95 12.21 3.79
CA GLU A 438 -18.80 11.02 3.79
C GLU A 438 -18.02 9.81 3.26
N GLY A 439 -17.89 8.77 4.09
CA GLY A 439 -17.28 7.50 3.68
C GLY A 439 -18.06 6.86 2.53
N ARG A 440 -17.36 6.50 1.46
CA ARG A 440 -17.89 5.82 0.27
C ARG A 440 -17.60 4.33 0.40
N LYS A 441 -18.63 3.49 0.27
CA LYS A 441 -18.48 2.03 0.27
C LYS A 441 -17.76 1.53 -0.98
N ALA A 442 -16.85 0.58 -0.82
CA ALA A 442 -16.21 -0.13 -1.93
C ALA A 442 -17.22 -1.01 -2.69
N SER A 443 -17.15 -1.05 -4.03
CA SER A 443 -18.02 -1.88 -4.85
C SER A 443 -17.73 -3.38 -4.65
N GLY A 444 -18.73 -4.24 -4.90
CA GLY A 444 -18.50 -5.69 -4.85
C GLY A 444 -17.46 -6.16 -5.88
N GLU A 445 -17.40 -5.50 -7.03
CA GLU A 445 -16.46 -5.80 -8.13
C GLU A 445 -15.02 -5.45 -7.74
N SER A 446 -14.77 -4.23 -7.22
CA SER A 446 -13.44 -3.82 -6.74
C SER A 446 -12.93 -4.72 -5.61
N VAL A 447 -13.81 -5.14 -4.70
CA VAL A 447 -13.44 -6.08 -3.63
C VAL A 447 -13.08 -7.45 -4.19
N ALA A 448 -13.84 -7.97 -5.16
CA ALA A 448 -13.55 -9.25 -5.80
C ALA A 448 -12.21 -9.21 -6.55
N GLU A 449 -11.95 -8.14 -7.29
CA GLU A 449 -10.68 -7.93 -7.98
C GLU A 449 -9.50 -7.89 -7.01
N ALA A 450 -9.62 -7.13 -5.91
CA ALA A 450 -8.59 -7.05 -4.89
C ALA A 450 -8.29 -8.43 -4.25
N ARG A 451 -9.31 -9.27 -4.05
CA ARG A 451 -9.14 -10.64 -3.52
C ARG A 451 -8.39 -11.54 -4.48
N VAL A 452 -8.73 -11.47 -5.77
CA VAL A 452 -8.03 -12.22 -6.82
C VAL A 452 -6.56 -11.78 -6.91
N MET A 453 -6.31 -10.47 -6.88
CA MET A 453 -4.97 -9.90 -6.95
C MET A 453 -4.04 -10.38 -5.84
N VAL A 454 -4.57 -10.58 -4.63
CA VAL A 454 -3.78 -11.07 -3.50
C VAL A 454 -3.74 -12.59 -3.39
N GLY A 455 -4.41 -13.31 -4.30
CA GLY A 455 -4.55 -14.76 -4.25
C GLY A 455 -5.22 -15.22 -2.95
N GLU A 456 -6.27 -14.53 -2.50
CA GLU A 456 -6.95 -14.87 -1.25
C GLU A 456 -7.48 -16.32 -1.30
N GLY A 457 -7.07 -17.14 -0.33
CA GLY A 457 -7.36 -18.58 -0.28
C GLY A 457 -6.20 -19.47 -0.75
N GLU A 458 -5.26 -18.92 -1.52
CA GLU A 458 -4.02 -19.59 -1.95
C GLU A 458 -2.77 -19.01 -1.27
N SER A 459 -2.89 -17.80 -0.71
CA SER A 459 -1.84 -17.10 0.02
C SER A 459 -2.26 -16.76 1.46
N TRP A 460 -1.30 -16.30 2.26
CA TRP A 460 -1.57 -15.76 3.60
C TRP A 460 -2.21 -14.36 3.59
N TYR A 461 -2.39 -13.75 2.41
CA TYR A 461 -3.05 -12.47 2.30
C TYR A 461 -4.56 -12.63 2.36
N SER A 462 -5.23 -11.66 2.99
CA SER A 462 -6.68 -11.57 2.99
C SER A 462 -7.16 -10.14 2.86
N VAL A 463 -8.34 -9.96 2.25
CA VAL A 463 -8.95 -8.64 2.05
C VAL A 463 -10.21 -8.54 2.90
N ARG A 464 -10.29 -7.47 3.70
CA ARG A 464 -11.46 -7.17 4.55
C ARG A 464 -12.04 -5.82 4.20
N ILE A 465 -13.32 -5.67 4.49
CA ILE A 465 -14.02 -4.39 4.41
C ILE A 465 -14.36 -3.96 5.82
N GLU A 466 -13.91 -2.77 6.17
CA GLU A 466 -13.99 -2.20 7.50
C GLU A 466 -14.43 -0.73 7.42
N GLY A 467 -14.37 -0.03 8.55
CA GLY A 467 -14.70 1.38 8.63
C GLY A 467 -16.18 1.67 8.71
N LEU A 468 -16.49 2.94 8.95
CA LEU A 468 -17.87 3.41 8.99
C LEU A 468 -18.43 3.41 7.57
N ARG A 469 -19.55 2.72 7.37
CA ARG A 469 -20.20 2.57 6.05
C ARG A 469 -19.36 1.77 5.05
N GLU A 470 -18.51 0.87 5.54
CA GLU A 470 -17.75 -0.05 4.68
C GLU A 470 -16.84 0.68 3.68
N ASN A 471 -16.27 1.80 4.14
CA ASN A 471 -15.48 2.71 3.32
C ASN A 471 -13.98 2.40 3.30
N GLU A 472 -13.55 1.37 4.03
CA GLU A 472 -12.15 1.00 4.14
C GLU A 472 -11.93 -0.41 3.59
N MET A 473 -11.05 -0.54 2.60
CA MET A 473 -10.54 -1.82 2.13
C MET A 473 -9.20 -2.10 2.82
N VAL A 474 -9.08 -3.29 3.41
CA VAL A 474 -7.96 -3.62 4.31
C VAL A 474 -7.25 -4.86 3.83
N LEU A 475 -5.96 -4.71 3.54
CA LEU A 475 -5.05 -5.82 3.27
C LEU A 475 -4.47 -6.32 4.58
N ARG A 476 -4.53 -7.64 4.79
CA ARG A 476 -3.91 -8.31 5.93
C ARG A 476 -2.96 -9.39 5.47
N TRP A 477 -1.89 -9.58 6.22
CA TRP A 477 -1.06 -10.78 6.19
C TRP A 477 -1.37 -11.58 7.44
N LYS A 478 -1.94 -12.78 7.26
CA LYS A 478 -2.60 -13.51 8.35
C LYS A 478 -3.64 -12.58 9.01
N GLU A 479 -3.49 -12.31 10.30
CA GLU A 479 -4.36 -11.39 11.05
C GLU A 479 -3.81 -9.95 11.17
N ILE A 480 -2.59 -9.69 10.70
CA ILE A 480 -1.93 -8.39 10.84
C ILE A 480 -2.30 -7.50 9.66
N VAL A 481 -2.76 -6.29 9.96
CA VAL A 481 -3.09 -5.27 8.94
C VAL A 481 -1.80 -4.71 8.35
N LEU A 482 -1.69 -4.80 7.02
CA LEU A 482 -0.57 -4.23 6.28
C LEU A 482 -0.91 -2.88 5.66
N VAL A 483 -2.09 -2.75 5.06
CA VAL A 483 -2.51 -1.49 4.41
C VAL A 483 -4.00 -1.31 4.58
N ARG A 484 -4.42 -0.06 4.76
CA ARG A 484 -5.82 0.36 4.69
C ARG A 484 -5.99 1.39 3.59
N VAL A 485 -7.02 1.22 2.78
CA VAL A 485 -7.41 2.17 1.74
C VAL A 485 -8.80 2.68 2.07
N SER A 486 -8.90 3.95 2.44
CA SER A 486 -10.13 4.61 2.83
C SER A 486 -10.61 5.55 1.72
N THR A 487 -11.90 5.50 1.39
CA THR A 487 -12.49 6.34 0.34
C THR A 487 -13.60 7.22 0.86
N PHE A 488 -13.60 8.49 0.47
CA PHE A 488 -14.55 9.49 0.90
C PHE A 488 -15.04 10.33 -0.29
N CYS A 489 -16.28 10.81 -0.25
CA CYS A 489 -16.82 11.71 -1.27
C CYS A 489 -17.26 13.04 -0.67
N SER A 490 -17.37 14.05 -1.54
CA SER A 490 -18.11 15.27 -1.22
C SER A 490 -19.54 14.90 -0.78
N ARG A 491 -20.08 15.64 0.20
CA ARG A 491 -21.45 15.39 0.67
C ARG A 491 -22.41 15.63 -0.50
N ILE A 492 -23.18 14.61 -0.87
CA ILE A 492 -24.28 14.78 -1.81
C ILE A 492 -25.36 15.57 -1.05
N GLY A 493 -25.56 16.83 -1.44
CA GLY A 493 -26.58 17.72 -0.87
C GLY A 493 -28.00 17.30 -1.17
#